data_AF-A0A381V4R5-F1
#
_entry.id   AF-A0A381V4R5-F1
#
_cell.length_a   1.000
_cell.length_b   1.000
_cell.length_c   1.000
_cell.angle_alpha   90.00
_cell.angle_beta   90.00
_cell.angle_gamma   90.00
#
_symmetry.space_group_name_H-M   'P 1'
#
loop_
_entity.id
_entity.type
_entity.pdbx_description
1 polymer ?
#
loop_
_entity_poly.entity_id
_entity_poly.type
_entity_poly.pdbx_seq_one_letter_code
_entity_poly.pdbx_strand_id
1 'polypeptide(L)'
;VAPIASPSERNAFFGDLHVHTRNSYDAFVFGTRADPDAAYEFAKGNAIAHPAGFELQLDRPLDFQMVADHANYLGMLPAMTDPDSPAYDHPVAETVRAAETVAERQGIFAAMQPYVRFMSDTDPSIREHLNMDVVRSAWSETIAAANRHNVPGTFTAFIGYEYTSAGSGGVYANLHRNVVFRGNRGPDAPFSRLDSFNPEDLWSKMDEWREAGMDAL
;
A
#
# COMPACT_ATOMS: atom_id res chain seq x y z
N VAL A 1 2.39 -2.05 -36.75
CA VAL A 1 2.99 -2.84 -35.66
C VAL A 1 4.50 -2.70 -35.79
N ALA A 2 5.18 -2.07 -34.83
CA ALA A 2 6.64 -2.00 -34.86
C ALA A 2 7.22 -3.43 -34.79
N PRO A 3 8.29 -3.75 -35.53
CA PRO A 3 8.90 -5.07 -35.45
C PRO A 3 9.33 -5.35 -34.01
N ILE A 4 9.01 -6.55 -33.53
CA ILE A 4 9.42 -6.97 -32.19
C ILE A 4 10.94 -7.16 -32.22
N ALA A 5 11.67 -6.44 -31.37
CA ALA A 5 13.12 -6.52 -31.26
C ALA A 5 13.62 -7.98 -31.15
N SER A 6 14.74 -8.27 -31.79
CA SER A 6 15.41 -9.57 -31.68
C SER A 6 15.81 -9.82 -30.21
N PRO A 7 15.92 -11.08 -29.74
CA PRO A 7 16.28 -11.35 -28.35
C PRO A 7 17.57 -10.66 -27.90
N SER A 8 18.54 -10.47 -28.81
CA SER A 8 19.81 -9.76 -28.56
C SER A 8 19.68 -8.24 -28.36
N GLU A 9 18.52 -7.66 -28.69
CA GLU A 9 18.22 -6.22 -28.55
C GLU A 9 17.30 -5.94 -27.36
N ARG A 10 16.92 -6.97 -26.57
CA ARG A 10 16.05 -6.82 -25.41
C ARG A 10 16.87 -6.73 -24.13
N ASN A 11 16.45 -5.85 -23.24
CA ASN A 11 16.95 -5.78 -21.88
C ASN A 11 15.98 -6.52 -20.95
N ALA A 12 16.52 -7.35 -20.06
CA ALA A 12 15.75 -7.90 -18.96
C ALA A 12 15.77 -6.90 -17.81
N PHE A 13 14.59 -6.60 -17.27
CA PHE A 13 14.42 -5.73 -16.11
C PHE A 13 13.91 -6.56 -14.93
N PHE A 14 14.44 -6.29 -13.74
CA PHE A 14 14.12 -6.96 -12.50
C PHE A 14 13.56 -5.95 -11.50
N GLY A 15 12.43 -6.28 -10.89
CA GLY A 15 11.78 -5.37 -9.96
C GLY A 15 10.69 -6.05 -9.17
N ASP A 16 10.11 -5.30 -8.24
CA ASP A 16 9.08 -5.79 -7.33
C ASP A 16 7.86 -4.87 -7.38
N LEU A 17 6.70 -5.44 -7.67
CA LEU A 17 5.44 -4.69 -7.75
C LEU A 17 4.59 -4.86 -6.49
N HIS A 18 5.07 -5.54 -5.45
CA HIS A 18 4.27 -5.88 -4.29
C HIS A 18 5.07 -5.68 -2.99
N VAL A 19 5.36 -4.41 -2.68
CA VAL A 19 6.12 -4.02 -1.49
C VAL A 19 5.24 -3.21 -0.54
N HIS A 20 5.11 -3.66 0.71
CA HIS A 20 4.40 -2.92 1.75
C HIS A 20 5.37 -2.11 2.61
N THR A 21 4.92 -0.93 3.03
CA THR A 21 5.59 0.00 3.93
C THR A 21 4.85 0.07 5.27
N ARG A 22 5.29 0.94 6.17
CA ARG A 22 4.57 1.24 7.42
C ARG A 22 3.13 1.72 7.20
N ASN A 23 2.76 2.17 6.00
CA ASN A 23 1.42 2.66 5.72
C ASN A 23 0.41 1.51 5.53
N SER A 24 0.87 0.30 5.22
CA SER A 24 0.01 -0.89 5.22
C SER A 24 -0.21 -1.42 6.64
N TYR A 25 -1.45 -1.74 6.98
CA TYR A 25 -1.81 -2.16 8.34
C TYR A 25 -1.10 -3.46 8.75
N ASP A 26 -0.97 -4.43 7.84
CA ASP A 26 -0.34 -5.71 8.10
C ASP A 26 1.17 -5.58 8.32
N ALA A 27 1.86 -4.85 7.45
CA ALA A 27 3.28 -4.56 7.56
C ALA A 27 3.59 -3.79 8.85
N PHE A 28 2.79 -2.77 9.20
CA PHE A 28 2.96 -2.04 10.45
C PHE A 28 2.83 -2.96 11.68
N VAL A 29 1.80 -3.81 11.67
CA VAL A 29 1.57 -4.80 12.73
C VAL A 29 2.77 -5.72 12.88
N PHE A 30 3.36 -6.22 11.79
CA PHE A 30 4.54 -7.09 11.83
C PHE A 30 5.87 -6.35 12.03
N GLY A 31 5.83 -5.05 12.32
CA GLY A 31 6.98 -4.29 12.78
C GLY A 31 7.66 -3.45 11.72
N THR A 32 7.19 -3.43 10.48
CA THR A 32 7.73 -2.55 9.43
C THR A 32 7.58 -1.08 9.85
N ARG A 33 8.68 -0.33 9.75
CA ARG A 33 8.73 1.12 10.04
C ARG A 33 9.23 1.96 8.87
N ALA A 34 9.78 1.31 7.83
CA ALA A 34 10.18 1.98 6.60
C ALA A 34 8.96 2.62 5.92
N ASP A 35 9.12 3.85 5.45
CA ASP A 35 8.14 4.59 4.65
C ASP A 35 8.39 4.36 3.14
N PRO A 36 7.56 4.94 2.25
CA PRO A 36 7.75 4.81 0.81
C PRO A 36 9.13 5.26 0.30
N ASP A 37 9.69 6.36 0.82
CA ASP A 37 11.04 6.80 0.41
C ASP A 37 12.10 5.74 0.78
N ALA A 38 12.06 5.21 2.00
CA ALA A 38 12.96 4.15 2.42
C ALA A 38 12.83 2.88 1.56
N ALA A 39 11.61 2.50 1.16
CA ALA A 39 11.39 1.37 0.26
C ALA A 39 12.08 1.57 -1.09
N TYR A 40 11.94 2.76 -1.69
CA TYR A 40 12.60 3.08 -2.96
C TYR A 40 14.12 3.27 -2.81
N GLU A 41 14.62 3.80 -1.69
CA GLU A 41 16.06 3.82 -1.41
C GLU A 41 16.64 2.41 -1.34
N PHE A 42 15.96 1.51 -0.64
CA PHE A 42 16.34 0.10 -0.59
C PHE A 42 16.34 -0.55 -1.98
N ALA A 43 15.32 -0.28 -2.80
CA ALA A 43 15.24 -0.77 -4.18
C ALA A 43 16.40 -0.30 -5.05
N LYS A 44 16.88 0.94 -4.84
CA LYS A 44 18.06 1.50 -5.52
C LYS A 44 19.39 0.94 -4.96
N GLY A 45 19.34 0.04 -3.98
CA GLY A 45 20.49 -0.61 -3.38
C GLY A 45 21.11 0.14 -2.20
N ASN A 46 20.44 1.17 -1.66
CA ASN A 46 20.92 1.83 -0.44
C ASN A 46 20.53 1.03 0.81
N ALA A 47 21.34 1.14 1.86
CA ALA A 47 21.05 0.49 3.12
C ALA A 47 19.89 1.19 3.84
N ILE A 48 19.02 0.41 4.49
CA ILE A 48 17.97 0.90 5.38
C ILE A 48 18.05 0.23 6.75
N ALA A 49 17.55 0.91 7.78
CA ALA A 49 17.51 0.34 9.13
C ALA A 49 16.40 -0.73 9.26
N HIS A 50 16.77 -1.92 9.71
CA HIS A 50 15.81 -2.91 10.18
C HIS A 50 15.34 -2.53 11.60
N PRO A 51 14.04 -2.67 11.92
CA PRO A 51 13.50 -2.51 13.28
C PRO A 51 14.18 -3.35 14.38
N ALA A 52 15.03 -4.32 14.02
CA ALA A 52 15.74 -5.20 14.95
C ALA A 52 17.17 -4.69 15.25
N GLY A 53 17.55 -3.51 14.75
CA GLY A 53 18.79 -2.83 15.09
C GLY A 53 19.98 -3.14 14.18
N PHE A 54 19.76 -3.64 12.97
CA PHE A 54 20.80 -3.88 11.97
C PHE A 54 20.42 -3.26 10.61
N GLU A 55 21.37 -3.14 9.69
CA GLU A 55 21.12 -2.60 8.35
C GLU A 55 20.74 -3.71 7.35
N LEU A 56 19.76 -3.41 6.49
CA LEU A 56 19.38 -4.22 5.35
C LEU A 56 19.84 -3.54 4.06
N GLN A 57 20.41 -4.30 3.13
CA GLN A 57 20.77 -3.83 1.80
C GLN A 57 20.57 -4.96 0.77
N LEU A 58 20.10 -4.63 -0.42
CA LEU A 58 20.05 -5.58 -1.53
C LEU A 58 21.46 -5.84 -2.08
N ASP A 59 21.75 -7.08 -2.45
CA ASP A 59 23.00 -7.44 -3.15
C ASP A 59 23.13 -6.71 -4.50
N ARG A 60 21.99 -6.42 -5.14
CA ARG A 60 21.89 -5.69 -6.41
C ARG A 60 20.66 -4.78 -6.42
N PRO A 61 20.76 -3.54 -6.93
CA PRO A 61 19.61 -2.68 -7.16
C PRO A 61 18.58 -3.31 -8.11
N LEU A 62 17.33 -2.92 -7.94
CA LEU A 62 16.22 -3.22 -8.84
C LEU A 62 16.15 -2.15 -9.95
N ASP A 63 15.58 -2.53 -11.09
CA ASP A 63 15.27 -1.62 -12.19
C ASP A 63 13.95 -0.87 -11.97
N PHE A 64 13.03 -1.46 -11.21
CA PHE A 64 11.75 -0.86 -10.87
C PHE A 64 11.19 -1.36 -9.53
N GLN A 65 10.34 -0.55 -8.90
CA GLN A 65 9.56 -0.97 -7.74
C GLN A 65 8.20 -0.26 -7.70
N MET A 66 7.20 -0.92 -7.11
CA MET A 66 5.96 -0.30 -6.68
C MET A 66 5.74 -0.53 -5.19
N VAL A 67 5.44 0.53 -4.46
CA VAL A 67 4.83 0.43 -3.13
C VAL A 67 3.37 0.06 -3.30
N ALA A 68 2.97 -1.09 -2.74
CA ALA A 68 1.67 -1.72 -2.90
C ALA A 68 0.94 -1.81 -1.55
N ASP A 69 0.96 -0.73 -0.76
CA ASP A 69 0.25 -0.72 0.52
C ASP A 69 -1.25 -0.99 0.33
N HIS A 70 -1.87 -1.66 1.30
CA HIS A 70 -3.31 -1.90 1.32
C HIS A 70 -4.09 -0.59 1.23
N ALA A 71 -4.99 -0.46 0.24
CA ALA A 71 -5.87 0.71 0.13
C ALA A 71 -6.83 0.85 1.32
N ASN A 72 -7.32 -0.27 1.85
CA ASN A 72 -8.17 -0.25 3.03
C ASN A 72 -7.32 0.07 4.27
N TYR A 73 -7.74 1.08 5.03
CA TYR A 73 -7.03 1.55 6.22
C TYR A 73 -5.60 2.07 5.95
N LEU A 74 -5.31 2.50 4.70
CA LEU A 74 -4.02 3.05 4.32
C LEU A 74 -3.59 4.19 5.27
N GLY A 75 -2.41 4.04 5.88
CA GLY A 75 -1.82 5.03 6.78
C GLY A 75 -2.46 5.13 8.17
N MET A 76 -3.54 4.41 8.45
CA MET A 76 -4.29 4.57 9.71
C MET A 76 -3.48 4.13 10.94
N LEU A 77 -2.76 3.01 10.88
CA LEU A 77 -2.00 2.50 12.03
C LEU A 77 -0.84 3.39 12.46
N PRO A 78 0.04 3.90 11.57
CA PRO A 78 1.02 4.89 11.99
C PRO A 78 0.34 6.15 12.54
N ALA A 79 -0.79 6.57 11.96
CA ALA A 79 -1.56 7.71 12.45
C ALA A 79 -2.17 7.49 13.85
N MET A 80 -2.41 6.24 14.29
CA MET A 80 -2.83 5.94 15.68
C MET A 80 -1.72 6.17 16.71
N THR A 81 -0.47 6.33 16.27
CA THR A 81 0.69 6.54 17.16
C THR A 81 1.05 8.01 17.33
N ASP A 82 0.45 8.89 16.54
CA ASP A 82 0.66 10.35 16.57
C ASP A 82 -0.43 11.03 17.41
N PRO A 83 -0.10 11.71 18.53
CA PRO A 83 -1.07 12.38 19.39
C PRO A 83 -1.85 13.51 18.70
N ASP A 84 -1.32 14.06 17.61
CA ASP A 84 -1.98 15.15 16.86
C ASP A 84 -2.87 14.63 15.72
N SER A 85 -2.84 13.32 15.47
CA SER A 85 -3.61 12.69 14.40
C SER A 85 -5.06 12.44 14.82
N PRO A 86 -6.03 12.61 13.90
CA PRO A 86 -7.43 12.29 14.18
C PRO A 86 -7.69 10.78 14.38
N ALA A 87 -6.71 9.91 14.07
CA ALA A 87 -6.77 8.48 14.35
C ALA A 87 -6.25 8.12 15.75
N TYR A 88 -5.74 9.06 16.54
CA TYR A 88 -5.15 8.78 17.86
C TYR A 88 -6.13 8.13 18.84
N ASP A 89 -7.41 8.50 18.76
CA ASP A 89 -8.49 8.00 19.62
C ASP A 89 -9.25 6.81 19.01
N HIS A 90 -8.72 6.21 17.93
CA HIS A 90 -9.31 5.00 17.36
C HIS A 90 -9.43 3.90 18.43
N PRO A 91 -10.50 3.09 18.48
CA PRO A 91 -10.70 2.09 19.55
C PRO A 91 -9.56 1.08 19.72
N VAL A 92 -8.78 0.85 18.67
CA VAL A 92 -7.62 -0.07 18.66
C VAL A 92 -6.28 0.65 18.91
N ALA A 93 -6.25 1.98 18.96
CA ALA A 93 -5.03 2.77 18.99
C ALA A 93 -4.20 2.54 20.26
N GLU A 94 -4.83 2.36 21.42
CA GLU A 94 -4.12 2.04 22.66
C GLU A 94 -3.37 0.70 22.53
N THR A 95 -4.03 -0.34 22.00
CA THR A 95 -3.40 -1.64 21.70
C THR A 95 -2.24 -1.49 20.72
N VAL A 96 -2.38 -0.64 19.69
CA VAL A 96 -1.31 -0.36 18.72
C VAL A 96 -0.09 0.27 19.39
N ARG A 97 -0.30 1.26 20.27
CA ARG A 97 0.77 1.99 20.95
C ARG A 97 1.44 1.17 22.06
N ALA A 98 0.68 0.33 22.76
CA ALA A 98 1.18 -0.46 23.88
C ALA A 98 1.92 -1.75 23.47
N ALA A 99 1.82 -2.19 22.21
CA ALA A 99 2.42 -3.45 21.78
C ALA A 99 3.95 -3.39 21.64
N GLU A 100 4.65 -4.16 22.47
CA GLU A 100 6.12 -4.24 22.48
C GLU A 100 6.62 -5.57 21.89
N THR A 101 5.89 -6.65 22.16
CA THR A 101 6.26 -8.03 21.77
C THR A 101 5.61 -8.48 20.47
N VAL A 102 6.17 -9.54 19.86
CA VAL A 102 5.57 -10.19 18.67
C VAL A 102 4.15 -10.70 18.97
N ALA A 103 3.91 -11.25 20.16
CA ALA A 103 2.60 -11.77 20.54
C ALA A 103 1.55 -10.66 20.68
N GLU A 104 1.90 -9.53 21.30
CA GLU A 104 1.01 -8.36 21.41
C GLU A 104 0.71 -7.76 20.04
N ARG A 105 1.71 -7.71 19.15
CA ARG A 105 1.52 -7.29 17.75
C ARG A 105 0.54 -8.18 17.00
N GLN A 106 0.62 -9.50 17.16
CA GLN A 106 -0.41 -10.40 16.63
C GLN A 106 -1.81 -10.11 17.20
N GLY A 107 -1.88 -9.67 18.45
CA GLY A 107 -3.12 -9.18 19.09
C GLY A 107 -3.71 -7.95 18.38
N ILE A 108 -2.89 -7.02 17.88
CA ILE A 108 -3.37 -5.91 17.04
C ILE A 108 -4.06 -6.43 15.80
N PHE A 109 -3.49 -7.44 15.12
CA PHE A 109 -4.10 -8.01 13.91
C PHE A 109 -5.50 -8.56 14.17
N ALA A 110 -5.70 -9.18 15.33
CA ALA A 110 -7.00 -9.67 15.77
C ALA A 110 -7.97 -8.51 16.08
N ALA A 111 -7.51 -7.49 16.80
CA ALA A 111 -8.30 -6.30 17.12
C ALA A 111 -8.70 -5.48 15.89
N MET A 112 -7.90 -5.53 14.82
CA MET A 112 -8.20 -4.86 13.55
C MET A 112 -9.17 -5.63 12.65
N GLN A 113 -9.40 -6.93 12.87
CA GLN A 113 -10.27 -7.76 12.02
C GLN A 113 -11.65 -7.14 11.72
N PRO A 114 -12.38 -6.56 12.70
CA PRO A 114 -13.68 -5.94 12.43
C PRO A 114 -13.60 -4.82 11.41
N TYR A 115 -12.50 -4.08 11.36
CA TYR A 115 -12.32 -2.89 10.53
C TYR A 115 -11.76 -3.19 9.14
N VAL A 116 -10.89 -4.20 9.03
CA VAL A 116 -10.12 -4.46 7.79
C VAL A 116 -10.56 -5.71 7.03
N ARG A 117 -11.27 -6.66 7.66
CA ARG A 117 -11.64 -7.94 7.04
C ARG A 117 -13.15 -8.15 6.91
N PHE A 118 -13.90 -7.83 7.95
CA PHE A 118 -15.33 -8.10 7.99
C PHE A 118 -16.10 -6.88 7.52
N MET A 119 -16.34 -6.75 6.22
CA MET A 119 -17.47 -5.94 5.80
C MET A 119 -18.74 -6.74 6.01
N SER A 120 -19.57 -6.28 6.92
CA SER A 120 -20.99 -6.41 6.69
C SER A 120 -21.43 -5.06 6.13
N ASP A 121 -22.13 -5.04 4.98
CA ASP A 121 -22.81 -3.83 4.49
C ASP A 121 -23.79 -3.27 5.54
N THR A 122 -24.01 -4.03 6.62
CA THR A 122 -24.86 -3.72 7.76
C THR A 122 -24.14 -3.09 8.97
N ASP A 123 -22.80 -2.98 8.99
CA ASP A 123 -22.08 -2.37 10.11
C ASP A 123 -21.39 -1.05 9.70
N PRO A 124 -22.08 0.09 9.88
CA PRO A 124 -21.54 1.40 9.56
C PRO A 124 -20.35 1.82 10.45
N SER A 125 -20.12 1.15 11.59
CA SER A 125 -19.01 1.52 12.51
C SER A 125 -17.63 1.36 11.88
N ILE A 126 -17.50 0.46 10.90
CA ILE A 126 -16.25 0.26 10.15
C ILE A 126 -15.83 1.54 9.42
N ARG A 127 -16.81 2.26 8.86
CA ARG A 127 -16.59 3.54 8.19
C ARG A 127 -16.45 4.69 9.18
N GLU A 128 -17.11 4.62 10.34
CA GLU A 128 -17.01 5.63 11.40
C GLU A 128 -15.57 5.79 11.91
N HIS A 129 -14.83 4.69 11.97
CA HIS A 129 -13.46 4.67 12.47
C HIS A 129 -12.38 4.84 11.38
N LEU A 130 -12.78 4.95 10.11
CA LEU A 130 -11.88 5.27 9.01
C LEU A 130 -11.80 6.79 8.83
N ASN A 131 -10.62 7.37 9.05
CA ASN A 131 -10.40 8.78 8.76
C ASN A 131 -9.87 8.96 7.33
N MET A 132 -10.70 9.51 6.44
CA MET A 132 -10.33 9.69 5.03
C MET A 132 -9.24 10.75 4.80
N ASP A 133 -9.04 11.70 5.71
CA ASP A 133 -7.97 12.68 5.56
C ASP A 133 -6.60 12.04 5.83
N VAL A 134 -6.54 11.10 6.78
CA VAL A 134 -5.35 10.24 6.98
C VAL A 134 -5.09 9.39 5.74
N VAL A 135 -6.11 8.73 5.19
CA VAL A 135 -5.99 7.91 3.97
C VAL A 135 -5.49 8.73 2.79
N ARG A 136 -6.10 9.89 2.52
CA ARG A 136 -5.69 10.81 1.45
C ARG A 136 -4.26 11.31 1.65
N SER A 137 -3.90 11.69 2.88
CA SER A 137 -2.55 12.15 3.19
C SER A 137 -1.51 11.06 2.93
N ALA A 138 -1.77 9.83 3.39
CA ALA A 138 -0.87 8.71 3.16
C ALA A 138 -0.77 8.36 1.67
N TRP A 139 -1.88 8.37 0.95
CA TRP A 139 -1.90 8.13 -0.50
C TRP A 139 -1.14 9.21 -1.28
N SER A 140 -1.36 10.48 -0.94
CA SER A 140 -0.64 11.60 -1.54
C SER A 140 0.86 11.48 -1.30
N GLU A 141 1.28 11.02 -0.12
CA GLU A 141 2.69 10.78 0.18
C GLU A 141 3.26 9.61 -0.64
N THR A 142 2.51 8.52 -0.82
CA THR A 142 2.91 7.42 -1.72
C THR A 142 3.11 7.90 -3.16
N ILE A 143 2.19 8.71 -3.69
CA ILE A 143 2.34 9.34 -5.01
C ILE A 143 3.59 10.23 -5.05
N ALA A 144 3.78 11.07 -4.03
CA ALA A 144 4.89 12.01 -3.98
C ALA A 144 6.24 11.28 -3.92
N ALA A 145 6.36 10.24 -3.10
CA ALA A 145 7.55 9.39 -3.01
C ALA A 145 7.87 8.71 -4.34
N ALA A 146 6.88 8.10 -4.99
CA ALA A 146 7.08 7.51 -6.32
C ALA A 146 7.62 8.55 -7.32
N ASN A 147 7.03 9.75 -7.35
CA ASN A 147 7.48 10.82 -8.22
C ASN A 147 8.90 11.32 -7.89
N ARG A 148 9.25 11.44 -6.60
CA ARG A 148 10.60 11.85 -6.17
C ARG A 148 11.67 10.83 -6.57
N HIS A 149 11.32 9.55 -6.54
CA HIS A 149 12.27 8.45 -6.76
C HIS A 149 12.30 7.93 -8.21
N ASN A 150 11.34 8.31 -9.05
CA ASN A 150 11.35 7.92 -10.45
C ASN A 150 12.47 8.65 -11.22
N VAL A 151 13.44 7.88 -11.73
CA VAL A 151 14.56 8.39 -12.54
C VAL A 151 14.49 7.72 -13.93
N PRO A 152 13.80 8.35 -14.90
CA PRO A 152 13.60 7.76 -16.22
C PRO A 152 14.89 7.28 -16.87
N GLY A 153 14.90 6.02 -17.32
CA GLY A 153 16.07 5.37 -17.93
C GLY A 153 17.07 4.77 -16.94
N THR A 154 16.84 4.89 -15.63
CA THR A 154 17.69 4.28 -14.59
C THR A 154 16.89 3.49 -13.56
N PHE A 155 15.82 4.07 -13.00
CA PHE A 155 14.95 3.40 -12.03
C PHE A 155 13.51 3.86 -12.23
N THR A 156 12.57 2.92 -12.34
CA THR A 156 11.14 3.24 -12.42
C THR A 156 10.46 3.03 -11.08
N ALA A 157 9.99 4.12 -10.48
CA ALA A 157 9.10 4.06 -9.31
C ALA A 157 7.66 4.17 -9.81
N PHE A 158 6.89 3.09 -9.67
CA PHE A 158 5.48 3.09 -10.04
C PHE A 158 4.63 3.70 -8.93
N ILE A 159 3.65 4.51 -9.33
CA ILE A 159 2.55 4.92 -8.48
C ILE A 159 1.54 3.76 -8.46
N GLY A 160 1.20 3.25 -7.29
CA GLY A 160 0.19 2.23 -7.16
C GLY A 160 -0.11 1.88 -5.73
N TYR A 161 -1.04 0.94 -5.58
CA TYR A 161 -1.50 0.45 -4.28
C TYR A 161 -2.07 -0.96 -4.45
N GLU A 162 -2.33 -1.65 -3.35
CA GLU A 162 -3.02 -2.93 -3.37
C GLU A 162 -4.52 -2.80 -3.04
N TYR A 163 -5.36 -3.33 -3.93
CA TYR A 163 -6.75 -3.66 -3.66
C TYR A 163 -6.89 -5.13 -3.22
N THR A 164 -7.40 -5.34 -2.01
CA THR A 164 -7.57 -6.68 -1.44
C THR A 164 -9.03 -7.00 -1.25
N SER A 165 -9.59 -7.83 -2.14
CA SER A 165 -10.92 -8.40 -1.91
C SER A 165 -10.89 -9.92 -1.92
N ALA A 166 -11.83 -10.56 -1.25
CA ALA A 166 -12.02 -12.00 -1.27
C ALA A 166 -13.21 -12.31 -2.16
N GLY A 167 -13.06 -13.37 -2.95
CA GLY A 167 -14.14 -13.86 -3.80
C GLY A 167 -15.18 -14.66 -3.01
N SER A 168 -15.92 -15.51 -3.72
CA SER A 168 -16.95 -16.41 -3.18
C SER A 168 -16.46 -17.39 -2.10
N GLY A 169 -15.14 -17.52 -1.89
CA GLY A 169 -14.54 -18.32 -0.81
C GLY A 169 -14.58 -17.68 0.59
N GLY A 170 -15.18 -16.49 0.74
CA GLY A 170 -15.30 -15.78 2.01
C GLY A 170 -14.03 -15.05 2.43
N VAL A 171 -14.04 -14.39 3.60
CA VAL A 171 -12.96 -13.49 4.09
C VAL A 171 -11.55 -14.10 4.20
N TYR A 172 -11.42 -15.42 4.06
CA TYR A 172 -10.15 -16.14 4.08
C TYR A 172 -9.56 -16.40 2.69
N ALA A 173 -10.31 -16.14 1.62
CA ALA A 173 -9.88 -16.29 0.23
C ALA A 173 -9.46 -14.95 -0.39
N ASN A 174 -8.58 -14.21 0.29
CA ASN A 174 -8.12 -12.90 -0.17
C ASN A 174 -7.37 -13.01 -1.50
N LEU A 175 -7.76 -12.17 -2.45
CA LEU A 175 -7.12 -11.97 -3.72
C LEU A 175 -6.60 -10.54 -3.77
N HIS A 176 -5.28 -10.46 -3.86
CA HIS A 176 -4.51 -9.23 -3.88
C HIS A 176 -4.37 -8.77 -5.34
N ARG A 177 -4.75 -7.52 -5.63
CA ARG A 177 -4.66 -6.91 -6.95
C ARG A 177 -3.89 -5.60 -6.84
N ASN A 178 -2.80 -5.51 -7.56
CA ASN A 178 -2.01 -4.29 -7.59
C ASN A 178 -2.54 -3.39 -8.71
N VAL A 179 -2.89 -2.17 -8.35
CA VAL A 179 -3.38 -1.15 -9.27
C VAL A 179 -2.23 -0.21 -9.55
N VAL A 180 -1.84 -0.08 -10.82
CA VAL A 180 -0.68 0.73 -11.24
C VAL A 180 -1.16 1.92 -12.05
N PHE A 181 -0.71 3.11 -11.72
CA PHE A 181 -0.99 4.32 -12.49
C PHE A 181 0.19 4.69 -13.37
N ARG A 182 -0.06 4.88 -14.66
CA ARG A 182 0.92 5.47 -15.58
C ARG A 182 0.97 6.99 -15.38
N GLY A 183 2.19 7.51 -15.33
CA GLY A 183 2.45 8.95 -15.27
C GLY A 183 2.89 9.38 -13.88
N ASN A 184 2.44 10.55 -13.45
CA ASN A 184 2.89 11.22 -12.23
C ASN A 184 1.75 11.59 -11.27
N ARG A 185 0.55 11.08 -11.51
CA ARG A 185 -0.67 11.41 -10.74
C ARG A 185 -1.56 10.19 -10.60
N GLY A 186 -2.33 10.18 -9.52
CA GLY A 186 -3.40 9.22 -9.27
C GLY A 186 -4.68 9.95 -8.83
N PRO A 187 -5.72 9.21 -8.45
CA PRO A 187 -6.94 9.77 -7.86
C PRO A 187 -6.66 10.43 -6.50
N ASP A 188 -7.63 11.18 -5.98
CA ASP A 188 -7.56 11.81 -4.64
C ASP A 188 -7.42 10.79 -3.51
N ALA A 189 -8.03 9.62 -3.66
CA ALA A 189 -7.92 8.48 -2.75
C ALA A 189 -7.99 7.16 -3.54
N PRO A 190 -7.37 6.07 -3.05
CA PRO A 190 -7.47 4.77 -3.68
C PRO A 190 -8.90 4.21 -3.55
N PHE A 191 -9.34 3.43 -4.53
CA PHE A 191 -10.55 2.62 -4.41
C PHE A 191 -10.19 1.33 -3.68
N SER A 192 -10.87 1.07 -2.57
CA SER A 192 -10.56 -0.01 -1.66
C SER A 192 -11.72 -1.00 -1.56
N ARG A 193 -11.47 -2.11 -0.88
CA ARG A 193 -12.54 -3.05 -0.54
C ARG A 193 -13.66 -2.38 0.27
N LEU A 194 -13.34 -1.35 1.05
CA LEU A 194 -14.34 -0.63 1.84
C LEU A 194 -15.34 0.09 0.93
N ASP A 195 -14.93 0.50 -0.27
CA ASP A 195 -15.81 1.12 -1.27
C ASP A 195 -16.72 0.08 -1.94
N SER A 196 -16.15 -1.07 -2.33
CA SER A 196 -16.92 -2.24 -2.76
C SER A 196 -16.17 -3.52 -2.48
N PHE A 197 -16.90 -4.54 -2.04
CA PHE A 197 -16.38 -5.89 -1.92
C PHE A 197 -16.27 -6.60 -3.27
N ASN A 198 -17.08 -6.20 -4.27
CA ASN A 198 -17.06 -6.79 -5.59
C ASN A 198 -15.83 -6.29 -6.38
N PRO A 199 -14.86 -7.15 -6.73
CA PRO A 199 -13.70 -6.72 -7.51
C PRO A 199 -14.08 -6.18 -8.91
N GLU A 200 -15.27 -6.48 -9.44
CA GLU A 200 -15.69 -5.91 -10.71
C GLU A 200 -15.95 -4.40 -10.66
N ASP A 201 -16.28 -3.88 -9.49
CA ASP A 201 -16.48 -2.46 -9.28
C ASP A 201 -15.14 -1.71 -9.32
N LEU A 202 -14.01 -2.38 -9.01
CA LEU A 202 -12.68 -1.83 -9.22
C LEU A 202 -12.41 -1.57 -10.71
N TRP A 203 -12.75 -2.51 -11.61
CA TRP A 203 -12.55 -2.30 -13.05
C TRP A 203 -13.40 -1.14 -13.57
N SER A 204 -14.66 -1.05 -13.12
CA SER A 204 -15.52 0.09 -13.44
C SER A 204 -14.91 1.41 -12.95
N LYS A 205 -14.31 1.41 -11.74
CA LYS A 205 -13.63 2.59 -11.21
C LYS A 205 -12.37 2.96 -12.00
N MET A 206 -11.63 1.96 -12.47
CA MET A 206 -10.45 2.17 -13.32
C MET A 206 -10.84 2.74 -14.69
N ASP A 207 -12.00 2.36 -15.25
CA ASP A 207 -12.55 2.99 -16.45
C ASP A 207 -12.82 4.49 -16.22
N GLU A 208 -13.46 4.87 -15.10
CA GLU A 208 -13.68 6.29 -14.75
C GLU A 208 -12.37 7.07 -14.63
N TRP A 209 -11.33 6.48 -14.02
CA TRP A 209 -10.01 7.12 -13.93
C TRP A 209 -9.37 7.31 -15.30
N ARG A 210 -9.47 6.30 -16.18
CA ARG A 210 -8.97 6.39 -17.55
C ARG A 210 -9.68 7.48 -18.34
N GLU A 211 -11.00 7.61 -18.20
CA GLU A 211 -11.78 8.71 -18.79
C GLU A 211 -11.37 10.09 -18.24
N ALA A 212 -10.98 10.16 -16.96
CA ALA A 212 -10.43 11.36 -16.33
C ALA A 212 -8.94 11.62 -16.64
N GLY A 213 -8.32 10.84 -17.52
CA GLY A 213 -6.93 11.00 -17.94
C GLY A 213 -5.89 10.43 -16.98
N MET A 214 -6.30 9.54 -16.07
CA MET A 214 -5.43 8.77 -15.17
C MET A 214 -5.40 7.32 -15.64
N ASP A 215 -4.32 6.93 -16.33
CA ASP A 215 -4.21 5.62 -16.96
C ASP A 215 -3.86 4.54 -15.91
N ALA A 216 -4.90 3.84 -15.42
CA ALA A 216 -4.81 2.76 -14.44
C ALA A 216 -4.76 1.37 -15.12
N LEU A 217 -3.80 0.56 -14.69
CA LEU A 217 -3.51 -0.81 -15.16
C LEU A 217 -3.76 -1.85 -14.07
#